data_AF-A0A970NTN4-F1
#
_entry.id   AF-A0A970NTN4-F1
#
_cell.length_a   1.000
_cell.length_b   1.000
_cell.length_c   1.000
_cell.angle_alpha   90.00
_cell.angle_beta   90.00
_cell.angle_gamma   90.00
#
_symmetry.space_group_name_H-M   'P 1'
#
loop_
_entity.id
_entity.type
_entity.pdbx_description
1 polymer ?
#
loop_
_entity_poly.entity_id
_entity_poly.type
_entity_poly.pdbx_seq_one_letter_code
_entity_poly.pdbx_strand_id
1 'polypeptide(L)'
;MNFIRELKHKIKEIPSHYVVMGVILIVMLVIGSFISRTIKERNRLDNHTYQDAAKVYEQRTFDEAIQRDGHILAQGLLKAISPISDKTTGEQYLIAQVLLEKYKVPEKFADGSDAYYEDLRNKKEGTWHEISREDHTSKYLEFMGHHFLLEDLHLATKKTMRDIDEYTRETFSYLPATVQGTLYLEIRDGEIKTMVFNSEQTIEDLSQGTNPNKGVLGFWIFWWVLIAALLSAVFFFHHRIRSFIEK
;
A
#
# COMPACT_ATOMS: atom_id res chain seq x y z
N MET A 1 -21.23 34.23 -43.95
CA MET A 1 -19.87 34.48 -44.46
C MET A 1 -19.07 35.50 -43.63
N ASN A 2 -19.70 36.49 -42.96
CA ASN A 2 -19.01 37.48 -42.11
C ASN A 2 -18.39 36.90 -40.82
N PHE A 3 -19.04 35.95 -40.16
CA PHE A 3 -18.54 35.39 -38.89
C PHE A 3 -17.18 34.67 -39.02
N ILE A 4 -16.99 33.88 -40.08
CA ILE A 4 -15.72 33.19 -40.36
C ILE A 4 -14.60 34.20 -40.71
N ARG A 5 -14.97 35.32 -41.34
CA ARG A 5 -14.04 36.40 -41.71
C ARG A 5 -13.62 37.23 -40.50
N GLU A 6 -14.55 37.53 -39.59
CA GLU A 6 -14.26 38.15 -38.29
C GLU A 6 -13.42 37.25 -37.39
N LEU A 7 -13.70 35.94 -37.34
CA LEU A 7 -12.89 34.99 -36.59
C LEU A 7 -11.46 34.91 -37.14
N LYS A 8 -11.29 34.86 -38.46
CA LYS A 8 -9.95 34.91 -39.09
C LYS A 8 -9.21 36.21 -38.75
N HIS A 9 -9.90 37.34 -38.69
CA HIS A 9 -9.29 38.62 -38.33
C HIS A 9 -8.85 38.65 -36.86
N LYS A 10 -9.73 38.25 -35.94
CA LYS A 10 -9.41 38.19 -34.51
C LYS A 10 -8.31 37.19 -34.18
N ILE A 11 -8.27 36.02 -34.85
CA ILE A 11 -7.19 35.04 -34.66
C ILE A 11 -5.84 35.61 -35.11
N LYS A 12 -5.82 36.47 -36.15
CA LYS A 12 -4.61 37.11 -36.65
C LYS A 12 -4.03 38.18 -35.71
N GLU A 13 -4.87 38.75 -34.85
CA GLU A 13 -4.47 39.74 -33.82
C GLU A 13 -3.93 39.10 -32.53
N ILE A 14 -4.07 37.77 -32.36
CA ILE A 14 -3.53 37.08 -31.18
C ILE A 14 -2.00 37.08 -31.27
N PRO A 15 -1.29 37.63 -30.26
CA PRO A 15 0.16 37.58 -30.23
C PRO A 15 0.66 36.13 -30.29
N SER A 16 1.65 35.87 -31.14
CA SER A 16 2.14 34.51 -31.43
C SER A 16 2.56 33.71 -30.20
N HIS A 17 3.00 34.38 -29.12
CA HIS A 17 3.37 33.73 -27.87
C HIS A 17 2.18 33.09 -27.12
N TYR A 18 0.96 33.62 -27.24
CA TYR A 18 -0.23 32.98 -26.66
C TYR A 18 -0.62 31.70 -27.40
N VAL A 19 -0.40 31.65 -28.72
CA VAL A 19 -0.61 30.44 -29.51
C VAL A 19 0.38 29.36 -29.09
N VAL A 20 1.66 29.72 -28.89
CA VAL A 20 2.70 28.79 -28.40
C VAL A 20 2.38 28.28 -26.98
N MET A 21 1.97 29.16 -26.06
CA MET A 21 1.54 28.76 -24.71
C MET A 21 0.35 27.80 -24.73
N GLY A 22 -0.64 28.05 -25.60
CA GLY A 22 -1.80 27.17 -25.78
C GLY A 22 -1.41 25.78 -26.28
N VAL A 23 -0.49 25.70 -27.26
CA VAL A 23 0.04 24.42 -27.76
C VAL A 23 0.80 23.67 -26.66
N ILE A 24 1.64 24.36 -25.88
CA ILE A 24 2.37 23.76 -24.75
C ILE A 24 1.40 23.19 -23.71
N LEU A 25 0.34 23.93 -23.35
CA LEU A 25 -0.66 23.48 -22.40
C LEU A 25 -1.35 22.19 -22.88
N ILE A 26 -1.79 22.16 -24.14
CA ILE A 26 -2.46 20.99 -24.72
C ILE A 26 -1.52 19.77 -24.72
N VAL A 27 -0.26 19.94 -25.13
CA VAL A 27 0.73 18.86 -25.13
C VAL A 27 0.97 18.32 -23.71
N MET A 28 1.09 19.21 -22.72
CA MET A 28 1.29 18.82 -21.31
C MET A 28 0.09 18.09 -20.71
N LEU A 29 -1.14 18.45 -21.11
CA LEU A 29 -2.35 17.74 -20.69
C LEU A 29 -2.44 16.35 -21.32
N VAL A 30 -2.05 16.21 -22.59
CA VAL A 30 -2.01 14.90 -23.26
C VAL A 30 -0.98 13.98 -22.61
N ILE A 31 0.25 14.46 -22.39
CA ILE A 31 1.31 13.69 -21.72
C ILE A 31 0.89 13.35 -20.28
N GLY A 32 0.36 14.32 -19.54
CA GLY A 32 -0.12 14.09 -18.17
C GLY A 32 -1.23 13.04 -18.12
N SER A 33 -2.08 12.97 -19.14
CA SER A 33 -3.12 11.94 -19.25
C SER A 33 -2.53 10.54 -19.44
N PHE A 34 -1.48 10.37 -20.24
CA PHE A 34 -0.80 9.08 -20.39
C PHE A 34 -0.13 8.63 -19.09
N ILE A 35 0.61 9.53 -18.43
CA ILE A 35 1.27 9.23 -17.15
C ILE A 35 0.22 8.90 -16.06
N SER A 36 -0.88 9.65 -16.02
CA SER A 36 -1.98 9.39 -15.10
C SER A 36 -2.62 8.02 -15.33
N ARG A 37 -2.72 7.55 -16.58
CA ARG A 37 -3.18 6.19 -16.90
C ARG A 37 -2.23 5.14 -16.35
N THR A 38 -0.92 5.30 -16.54
CA THR A 38 0.08 4.36 -16.00
C THR A 38 0.08 4.30 -14.47
N ILE A 39 -0.07 5.45 -13.79
CA ILE A 39 -0.20 5.51 -12.32
C ILE A 39 -1.48 4.79 -11.87
N LYS A 40 -2.60 5.02 -12.56
CA LYS A 40 -3.86 4.31 -12.30
C LYS A 40 -3.71 2.81 -12.50
N GLU A 41 -3.07 2.37 -13.58
CA GLU A 41 -2.85 0.95 -13.88
C GLU A 41 -2.01 0.25 -12.81
N ARG A 42 -0.92 0.87 -12.34
CA ARG A 42 -0.12 0.31 -11.24
C ARG A 42 -0.91 0.18 -9.94
N ASN A 43 -1.65 1.21 -9.53
CA ASN A 43 -2.48 1.15 -8.33
C ASN A 43 -3.68 0.20 -8.48
N ARG A 44 -4.09 -0.10 -9.71
CA ARG A 44 -5.22 -0.97 -10.05
C ARG A 44 -4.79 -2.44 -10.11
N LEU A 45 -3.51 -2.75 -10.32
CA LEU A 45 -3.01 -4.13 -10.38
C LEU A 45 -3.12 -4.85 -9.02
N ASP A 46 -2.87 -4.16 -7.91
CA ASP A 46 -3.01 -4.74 -6.56
C ASP A 46 -4.48 -4.82 -6.10
N ASN A 47 -5.34 -3.91 -6.60
CA ASN A 47 -6.77 -3.88 -6.24
C ASN A 47 -7.66 -4.74 -7.16
N HIS A 48 -7.23 -5.02 -8.39
CA HIS A 48 -7.99 -5.81 -9.37
C HIS A 48 -8.35 -7.19 -8.82
N THR A 49 -7.38 -7.80 -8.16
CA THR A 49 -7.49 -9.13 -7.57
C THR A 49 -8.63 -9.20 -6.54
N TYR A 50 -8.85 -8.14 -5.75
CA TYR A 50 -9.95 -8.06 -4.79
C TYR A 50 -11.26 -7.56 -5.39
N GLN A 51 -11.19 -6.72 -6.43
CA GLN A 51 -12.36 -6.17 -7.12
C GLN A 51 -13.09 -7.23 -7.96
N ASP A 52 -12.33 -8.07 -8.64
CA ASP A 52 -12.85 -9.10 -9.54
C ASP A 52 -13.10 -10.43 -8.81
N ALA A 53 -12.75 -10.52 -7.52
CA ALA A 53 -12.99 -11.69 -6.70
C ALA A 53 -14.49 -11.94 -6.45
N ALA A 54 -14.87 -13.21 -6.46
CA ALA A 54 -16.19 -13.66 -6.05
C ALA A 54 -16.41 -13.33 -4.57
N LYS A 55 -17.37 -12.44 -4.28
CA LYS A 55 -17.69 -12.00 -2.92
C LYS A 55 -18.60 -13.01 -2.23
N VAL A 56 -18.14 -13.54 -1.10
CA VAL A 56 -18.80 -14.62 -0.39
C VAL A 56 -19.03 -14.24 1.07
N TYR A 57 -20.28 -14.30 1.51
CA TYR A 57 -20.68 -13.99 2.89
C TYR A 57 -21.20 -15.22 3.65
N GLU A 58 -21.46 -16.33 2.94
CA GLU A 58 -22.12 -17.52 3.47
C GLU A 58 -21.40 -18.79 3.04
N GLN A 59 -21.42 -19.81 3.90
CA GLN A 59 -20.76 -21.10 3.67
C GLN A 59 -21.22 -21.79 2.39
N ARG A 60 -22.52 -21.82 2.09
CA ARG A 60 -23.03 -22.50 0.87
C ARG A 60 -22.40 -21.92 -0.41
N THR A 61 -22.29 -20.60 -0.48
CA THR A 61 -21.69 -19.91 -1.62
C THR A 61 -20.18 -20.13 -1.66
N PHE A 62 -19.54 -20.28 -0.50
CA PHE A 62 -18.13 -20.64 -0.39
C PHE A 62 -17.84 -22.04 -0.92
N ASP A 63 -18.69 -23.02 -0.58
CA ASP A 63 -18.58 -24.42 -1.03
C ASP A 63 -18.64 -24.52 -2.56
N GLU A 64 -19.48 -23.71 -3.19
CA GLU A 64 -19.60 -23.64 -4.66
C GLU A 64 -18.40 -22.90 -5.28
N ALA A 65 -17.91 -21.85 -4.61
CA ALA A 65 -16.81 -21.02 -5.11
C ALA A 65 -15.45 -21.74 -5.06
N ILE A 66 -15.14 -22.45 -3.97
CA ILE A 66 -13.85 -23.11 -3.77
C ILE A 66 -13.58 -24.27 -4.75
N GLN A 67 -14.62 -24.76 -5.43
CA GLN A 67 -14.52 -25.80 -6.45
C GLN A 67 -14.16 -25.25 -7.83
N ARG A 68 -14.08 -23.93 -8.00
CA ARG A 68 -13.83 -23.27 -9.29
C ARG A 68 -12.53 -22.49 -9.23
N ASP A 69 -11.80 -22.52 -10.34
CA ASP A 69 -10.65 -21.64 -10.52
C ASP A 69 -11.08 -20.17 -10.51
N GLY A 70 -10.27 -19.33 -9.89
CA GLY A 70 -10.51 -17.90 -9.79
C GLY A 70 -10.11 -17.31 -8.45
N HIS A 71 -10.58 -16.08 -8.24
CA HIS A 71 -10.33 -15.29 -7.04
C HIS A 71 -11.58 -15.29 -6.17
N ILE A 72 -11.42 -15.57 -4.87
CA ILE A 72 -12.52 -15.60 -3.90
C ILE A 72 -12.18 -14.64 -2.77
N LEU A 73 -13.16 -13.85 -2.37
CA LEU A 73 -13.06 -12.97 -1.21
C LEU A 73 -14.24 -13.26 -0.28
N ALA A 74 -13.94 -13.97 0.81
CA ALA A 74 -14.93 -14.50 1.73
C ALA A 74 -14.85 -13.84 3.11
N GLN A 75 -15.96 -13.36 3.65
CA GLN A 75 -16.00 -12.76 4.98
C GLN A 75 -16.59 -13.74 5.99
N GLY A 76 -15.86 -14.02 7.06
CA GLY A 76 -16.25 -15.05 8.00
C GLY A 76 -15.40 -15.11 9.25
N LEU A 77 -15.60 -16.17 10.01
CA LEU A 77 -14.89 -16.46 11.24
C LEU A 77 -13.77 -17.46 10.96
N LEU A 78 -12.53 -17.08 11.28
CA LEU A 78 -11.38 -17.98 11.27
C LEU A 78 -11.19 -18.54 12.68
N LYS A 79 -11.18 -19.86 12.81
CA LYS A 79 -10.99 -20.56 14.09
C LYS A 79 -9.75 -21.44 14.06
N ALA A 80 -9.03 -21.53 15.17
CA ALA A 80 -8.01 -22.53 15.38
C ALA A 80 -8.66 -23.87 15.77
N ILE A 81 -8.34 -24.95 15.05
CA ILE A 81 -8.83 -26.29 15.40
C ILE A 81 -8.11 -26.82 16.65
N SER A 82 -6.84 -26.46 16.84
CA SER A 82 -6.04 -26.81 18.00
C SER A 82 -5.41 -25.54 18.58
N PRO A 83 -6.20 -24.72 19.29
CA PRO A 83 -5.71 -23.47 19.85
C PRO A 83 -4.66 -23.71 20.92
N ILE A 84 -3.70 -22.79 21.01
CA ILE A 84 -2.71 -22.78 22.07
C ILE A 84 -3.32 -22.09 23.27
N SER A 85 -3.35 -22.79 24.40
CA SER A 85 -3.77 -22.22 25.68
C SER A 85 -2.57 -21.68 26.43
N ASP A 86 -2.61 -20.41 26.80
CA ASP A 86 -1.73 -19.88 27.83
C ASP A 86 -2.19 -20.44 29.18
N LYS A 87 -1.29 -21.15 29.87
CA LYS A 87 -1.55 -21.78 31.16
C LYS A 87 -1.77 -20.77 32.29
N THR A 88 -1.34 -19.52 32.10
CA THR A 88 -1.38 -18.46 33.11
C THR A 88 -2.67 -17.67 33.04
N THR A 89 -3.08 -17.28 31.83
CA THR A 89 -4.28 -16.46 31.58
C THR A 89 -5.51 -17.28 31.20
N GLY A 90 -5.32 -18.52 30.72
CA GLY A 90 -6.37 -19.35 30.15
C GLY A 90 -6.82 -18.91 28.75
N GLU A 91 -6.21 -17.86 28.19
CA GLU A 91 -6.54 -17.38 26.85
C GLU A 91 -6.09 -18.36 25.76
N GLN A 92 -6.84 -18.37 24.66
CA GLN A 92 -6.62 -19.26 23.55
C GLN A 92 -6.23 -18.47 22.30
N TYR A 93 -5.14 -18.91 21.67
CA TYR A 93 -4.56 -18.24 20.51
C TYR A 93 -4.41 -19.20 19.33
N LEU A 94 -4.61 -18.66 18.13
CA LEU A 94 -4.31 -19.32 16.86
C LEU A 94 -2.81 -19.24 16.57
N ILE A 95 -2.21 -18.08 16.84
CA ILE A 95 -0.76 -17.83 16.82
C ILE A 95 -0.40 -17.01 18.05
N ALA A 96 0.70 -17.39 18.71
CA ALA A 96 1.41 -16.57 19.66
C ALA A 96 2.91 -16.64 19.33
N GLN A 97 3.50 -15.51 18.97
CA GLN A 97 4.93 -15.38 18.71
C GLN A 97 5.52 -14.35 19.66
N VAL A 98 6.61 -14.73 20.30
CA VAL A 98 7.41 -13.84 21.14
C VAL A 98 8.78 -13.70 20.51
N LEU A 99 9.13 -12.48 20.10
CA LEU A 99 10.44 -12.17 19.53
C LEU A 99 11.19 -11.24 20.48
N LEU A 100 12.34 -11.70 20.97
CA LEU A 100 13.24 -10.88 21.77
C LEU A 100 14.35 -10.34 20.87
N GLU A 101 14.49 -9.02 20.82
CA GLU A 101 15.48 -8.33 19.99
C GLU A 101 16.39 -7.46 20.85
N LYS A 102 17.67 -7.41 20.49
CA LYS A 102 18.66 -6.51 21.09
C LYS A 102 19.20 -5.52 20.09
N TYR A 103 19.20 -4.26 20.48
CA TYR A 103 19.82 -3.18 19.73
C TYR A 103 21.32 -3.34 19.76
N LYS A 104 21.95 -3.42 18.58
CA LYS A 104 23.40 -3.41 18.44
C LYS A 104 23.82 -2.27 17.52
N VAL A 105 24.87 -1.59 17.94
CA VAL A 105 25.56 -0.60 17.11
C VAL A 105 26.63 -1.36 16.28
N PRO A 106 26.82 -1.02 14.99
CA PRO A 106 27.83 -1.67 14.15
C PRO A 106 29.25 -1.67 14.76
N GLU A 107 29.99 -2.76 14.59
CA GLU A 107 31.33 -2.96 15.19
C GLU A 107 32.36 -1.86 14.85
N LYS A 108 32.18 -1.15 13.73
CA LYS A 108 33.02 0.02 13.37
C LYS A 108 32.99 1.15 14.41
N PHE A 109 32.00 1.12 15.31
CA PHE A 109 31.81 2.07 16.39
C PHE A 109 32.04 1.42 17.78
N ALA A 110 32.51 0.17 17.81
CA ALA A 110 32.65 -0.63 19.04
C ALA A 110 33.71 -0.09 20.03
N ASP A 111 34.62 0.76 19.55
CA ASP A 111 35.74 1.32 20.32
C ASP A 111 35.42 2.71 20.91
N GLY A 112 34.15 3.13 20.84
CA GLY A 112 33.68 4.41 21.37
C GLY A 112 33.46 4.39 22.89
N SER A 113 33.43 5.58 23.50
CA SER A 113 33.00 5.75 24.90
C SER A 113 31.48 5.58 25.05
N ASP A 114 30.97 5.34 26.26
CA ASP A 114 29.52 5.24 26.54
C ASP A 114 28.73 6.45 26.02
N ALA A 115 29.30 7.66 26.09
CA ALA A 115 28.70 8.88 25.56
C ALA A 115 28.62 8.90 24.01
N TYR A 116 29.55 8.24 23.32
CA TYR A 116 29.52 8.08 21.87
C TYR A 116 28.43 7.10 21.44
N TYR A 117 28.22 6.04 22.21
CA TYR A 117 27.11 5.12 21.99
C TYR A 117 25.74 5.78 22.22
N GLU A 118 25.60 6.63 23.24
CA GLU A 118 24.38 7.44 23.43
C GLU A 118 24.09 8.38 22.26
N ASP A 119 25.11 9.01 21.68
CA ASP A 119 24.93 9.90 20.51
C ASP A 119 24.50 9.11 19.27
N LEU A 120 25.12 7.96 18.98
CA LEU A 120 24.72 7.08 17.86
C LEU A 120 23.30 6.54 18.01
N ARG A 121 22.87 6.31 19.26
CA ARG A 121 21.50 5.90 19.60
C ARG A 121 20.49 7.02 19.33
N ASN A 122 20.78 8.24 19.78
CA ASN A 122 19.93 9.41 19.51
C ASN A 122 19.80 9.66 18.00
N LYS A 123 20.83 9.31 17.23
CA LYS A 123 20.85 9.34 15.76
C LYS A 123 20.24 8.11 15.09
N LYS A 124 19.83 7.08 15.84
CA LYS A 124 19.28 5.81 15.36
C LYS A 124 20.19 5.06 14.38
N GLU A 125 21.49 5.05 14.62
CA GLU A 125 22.49 4.44 13.72
C GLU A 125 22.74 2.93 13.93
N GLY A 126 22.03 2.30 14.87
CA GLY A 126 22.11 0.87 15.16
C GLY A 126 20.92 0.06 14.63
N THR A 127 21.04 -1.27 14.70
CA THR A 127 20.03 -2.22 14.23
C THR A 127 19.59 -3.17 15.34
N TRP A 128 18.33 -3.58 15.30
CA TRP A 128 17.79 -4.59 16.20
C TRP A 128 18.13 -5.99 15.67
N HIS A 129 18.66 -6.85 16.53
CA HIS A 129 19.02 -8.23 16.20
C HIS A 129 18.21 -9.19 17.06
N GLU A 130 17.69 -10.24 16.43
CA GLU A 130 17.00 -11.33 17.11
C GLU A 130 17.95 -12.06 18.09
N ILE A 131 17.53 -12.18 19.35
CA ILE A 131 18.19 -12.96 20.40
C ILE A 131 17.51 -14.32 20.52
N SER A 132 16.18 -14.32 20.56
CA SER A 132 15.36 -15.51 20.70
C SER A 132 14.00 -15.30 20.08
N ARG A 133 13.41 -16.39 19.62
CA ARG A 133 12.06 -16.44 19.09
C ARG A 133 11.35 -17.67 19.62
N GLU A 134 10.17 -17.46 20.16
CA GLU A 134 9.26 -18.52 20.59
C GLU A 134 8.01 -18.45 19.70
N ASP A 135 7.82 -19.47 18.88
CA ASP A 135 6.68 -19.55 17.96
C ASP A 135 5.76 -20.69 18.40
N HIS A 136 4.55 -20.34 18.81
CA HIS A 136 3.48 -21.28 19.08
C HIS A 136 2.36 -21.03 18.07
N THR A 137 2.09 -22.01 17.21
CA THR A 137 1.04 -21.90 16.18
C THR A 137 0.15 -23.15 16.09
N SER A 138 -1.15 -22.95 15.80
CA SER A 138 -2.07 -24.05 15.46
C SER A 138 -1.76 -24.55 14.06
N LYS A 139 -1.66 -25.87 13.88
CA LYS A 139 -1.39 -26.46 12.55
C LYS A 139 -2.56 -26.34 11.58
N TYR A 140 -3.78 -26.44 12.10
CA TYR A 140 -5.00 -26.46 11.30
C TYR A 140 -5.95 -25.34 11.71
N LEU A 141 -6.63 -24.80 10.70
CA LEU A 141 -7.58 -23.70 10.81
C LEU A 141 -8.92 -24.12 10.22
N GLU A 142 -10.02 -23.62 10.78
CA GLU A 142 -11.35 -23.75 10.22
C GLU A 142 -11.84 -22.37 9.74
N PHE A 143 -12.30 -22.31 8.49
CA PHE A 143 -12.96 -21.14 7.94
C PHE A 143 -14.16 -21.58 7.09
N MET A 144 -15.35 -21.07 7.40
CA MET A 144 -16.61 -21.47 6.74
C MET A 144 -16.80 -23.00 6.65
N GLY A 145 -16.41 -23.74 7.70
CA GLY A 145 -16.53 -25.21 7.76
C GLY A 145 -15.49 -26.00 6.97
N HIS A 146 -14.54 -25.34 6.31
CA HIS A 146 -13.39 -25.98 5.64
C HIS A 146 -12.14 -25.89 6.48
N HIS A 147 -11.29 -26.93 6.37
CA HIS A 147 -10.02 -27.00 7.07
C HIS A 147 -8.84 -26.61 6.18
N PHE A 148 -7.98 -25.74 6.69
CA PHE A 148 -6.79 -25.26 6.00
C PHE A 148 -5.55 -25.44 6.86
N LEU A 149 -4.40 -25.58 6.20
CA LEU A 149 -3.10 -25.55 6.86
C LEU A 149 -2.70 -24.09 7.11
N LEU A 150 -2.15 -23.82 8.29
CA LEU A 150 -1.66 -22.49 8.60
C LEU A 150 -0.46 -22.08 7.72
N GLU A 151 0.36 -23.05 7.30
CA GLU A 151 1.55 -22.81 6.47
C GLU A 151 1.21 -22.16 5.11
N ASP A 152 0.01 -22.42 4.59
CA ASP A 152 -0.46 -21.85 3.32
C ASP A 152 -0.99 -20.41 3.49
N LEU A 153 -1.23 -19.97 4.74
CA LEU A 153 -1.91 -18.73 5.05
C LEU A 153 -0.93 -17.59 5.36
N HIS A 154 -0.95 -16.56 4.53
CA HIS A 154 -0.30 -15.29 4.84
C HIS A 154 -1.16 -14.47 5.80
N LEU A 155 -0.66 -14.27 7.02
CA LEU A 155 -1.34 -13.51 8.07
C LEU A 155 -0.62 -12.19 8.36
N ALA A 156 -1.41 -11.12 8.40
CA ALA A 156 -1.02 -9.91 9.11
C ALA A 156 -1.35 -10.09 10.59
N THR A 157 -0.35 -10.41 11.42
CA THR A 157 -0.53 -10.49 12.88
C THR A 157 -0.46 -9.11 13.51
N LYS A 158 -1.26 -8.87 14.54
CA LYS A 158 -1.12 -7.67 15.37
C LYS A 158 0.17 -7.79 16.16
N LYS A 159 1.02 -6.76 16.06
CA LYS A 159 2.29 -6.68 16.77
C LYS A 159 2.18 -5.66 17.90
N THR A 160 2.50 -6.09 19.11
CA THR A 160 2.68 -5.20 20.25
C THR A 160 4.16 -5.23 20.62
N MET A 161 4.78 -4.06 20.64
CA MET A 161 6.17 -3.92 21.05
C MET A 161 6.21 -3.41 22.49
N ARG A 162 7.06 -4.03 23.30
CA ARG A 162 7.37 -3.62 24.66
C ARG A 162 8.88 -3.50 24.79
N ASP A 163 9.35 -2.33 25.17
CA ASP A 163 10.76 -2.17 25.56
C ASP A 163 10.95 -2.75 26.96
N ILE A 164 11.82 -3.75 27.10
CA ILE A 164 12.19 -4.34 28.40
C ILE A 164 13.21 -3.42 29.07
N ASP A 165 14.18 -2.98 28.29
CA ASP A 165 15.20 -2.01 28.68
C ASP A 165 15.60 -1.17 27.45
N GLU A 166 16.56 -0.27 27.61
CA GLU A 166 17.03 0.63 26.55
C GLU A 166 17.65 -0.09 25.34
N TYR A 167 18.08 -1.34 25.51
CA TYR A 167 18.79 -2.15 24.52
C TYR A 167 18.01 -3.39 24.10
N THR A 168 16.92 -3.73 24.76
CA THR A 168 16.19 -4.98 24.60
C THR A 168 14.72 -4.69 24.46
N ARG A 169 14.12 -5.16 23.37
CA ARG A 169 12.69 -5.09 23.14
C ARG A 169 12.12 -6.47 22.90
N GLU A 170 10.87 -6.61 23.31
CA GLU A 170 10.06 -7.78 23.10
C GLU A 170 8.92 -7.41 22.15
N THR A 171 8.80 -8.13 21.04
CA THR A 171 7.67 -8.02 20.14
C THR A 171 6.78 -9.22 20.34
N PHE A 172 5.59 -8.97 20.89
CA PHE A 172 4.54 -9.97 21.03
C PHE A 172 3.60 -9.87 19.83
N SER A 173 3.47 -10.95 19.06
CA SER A 173 2.52 -11.04 17.95
C SER A 173 1.52 -12.15 18.22
N TYR A 174 0.23 -11.80 18.29
CA TYR A 174 -0.80 -12.79 18.59
C TYR A 174 -2.03 -12.65 17.71
N LEU A 175 -2.71 -13.77 17.51
CA LEU A 175 -4.02 -13.84 16.88
C LEU A 175 -4.93 -14.70 17.78
N PRO A 176 -6.10 -14.19 18.21
CA PRO A 176 -7.04 -14.97 19.01
C PRO A 176 -7.41 -16.29 18.33
N ALA A 177 -7.76 -17.31 19.12
CA ALA A 177 -8.21 -18.62 18.60
C ALA A 177 -9.45 -18.52 17.70
N THR A 178 -10.19 -17.42 17.77
CA THR A 178 -11.33 -17.13 16.91
C THR A 178 -11.30 -15.66 16.54
N VAL A 179 -11.22 -15.36 15.25
CA VAL A 179 -11.14 -13.99 14.73
C VAL A 179 -12.06 -13.81 13.52
N GLN A 180 -12.81 -12.72 13.52
CA GLN A 180 -13.62 -12.33 12.37
C GLN A 180 -12.74 -11.57 11.37
N GLY A 181 -12.91 -11.84 10.08
CA GLY A 181 -12.14 -11.16 9.05
C GLY A 181 -12.53 -11.59 7.66
N THR A 182 -11.70 -11.21 6.70
CA THR A 182 -11.87 -11.49 5.28
C THR A 182 -10.74 -12.38 4.79
N LEU A 183 -11.09 -13.50 4.20
CA LEU A 183 -10.18 -14.46 3.58
C LEU A 183 -10.18 -14.26 2.06
N TYR A 184 -8.99 -14.06 1.51
CA TYR A 184 -8.74 -14.07 0.08
C TYR A 184 -8.10 -15.39 -0.34
N LEU A 185 -8.62 -15.98 -1.42
CA LEU A 185 -8.10 -17.20 -2.03
C LEU A 185 -7.87 -16.99 -3.52
N GLU A 186 -6.74 -17.47 -4.00
CA GLU A 186 -6.47 -17.69 -5.42
C GLU A 186 -6.42 -19.18 -5.69
N ILE A 187 -7.37 -19.66 -6.50
CA ILE A 187 -7.44 -21.06 -6.91
C ILE A 187 -7.08 -21.13 -8.39
N ARG A 188 -6.07 -21.92 -8.71
CA ARG A 188 -5.64 -22.16 -10.09
C ARG A 188 -5.26 -23.61 -10.27
N ASP A 189 -5.76 -24.21 -11.34
CA ASP A 189 -5.56 -25.62 -11.65
C ASP A 189 -6.09 -26.54 -10.53
N GLY A 190 -7.16 -26.13 -9.85
CA GLY A 190 -7.76 -26.86 -8.73
C GLY A 190 -6.95 -26.84 -7.42
N GLU A 191 -5.87 -26.05 -7.34
CA GLU A 191 -5.04 -25.90 -6.14
C GLU A 191 -5.11 -24.45 -5.61
N ILE A 192 -5.05 -24.31 -4.28
CA ILE A 192 -4.91 -23.01 -3.63
C ILE A 192 -3.47 -22.54 -3.83
N LYS A 193 -3.27 -21.48 -4.62
CA LYS A 193 -1.95 -20.88 -4.87
C LYS A 193 -1.61 -19.80 -3.85
N THR A 194 -2.62 -19.04 -3.44
CA THR A 194 -2.45 -17.92 -2.53
C THR A 194 -3.61 -17.91 -1.53
N MET A 195 -3.28 -17.77 -0.26
CA MET A 195 -4.26 -17.62 0.81
C MET A 195 -3.83 -16.47 1.72
N VAL A 196 -4.68 -15.45 1.86
CA VAL A 196 -4.39 -14.26 2.67
C VAL A 196 -5.58 -13.97 3.56
N PHE A 197 -5.36 -13.82 4.86
CA PHE A 197 -6.43 -13.45 5.79
C PHE A 197 -6.18 -12.08 6.41
N ASN A 198 -7.23 -11.27 6.42
CA ASN A 198 -7.24 -9.91 6.93
C ASN A 198 -8.28 -9.76 8.04
N SER A 199 -7.83 -9.46 9.26
CA SER A 199 -8.71 -9.28 10.42
C SER A 199 -9.28 -7.87 10.56
N GLU A 200 -8.83 -6.90 9.75
CA GLU A 200 -9.16 -5.48 9.93
C GLU A 200 -10.03 -4.93 8.80
N GLN A 201 -9.90 -5.47 7.59
CA GLN A 201 -10.58 -4.97 6.40
C GLN A 201 -11.72 -5.89 5.98
N THR A 202 -12.86 -5.29 5.66
CA THR A 202 -14.04 -5.99 5.12
C THR A 202 -13.90 -6.27 3.62
N ILE A 203 -14.82 -7.07 3.05
CA ILE A 203 -14.93 -7.26 1.59
C ILE A 203 -15.08 -5.89 0.90
N GLU A 204 -15.86 -4.99 1.47
CA GLU A 204 -16.10 -3.65 0.93
C GLU A 204 -14.82 -2.81 0.95
N ASP A 205 -14.05 -2.84 2.04
CA ASP A 205 -12.79 -2.09 2.17
C ASP A 205 -11.74 -2.60 1.17
N LEU A 206 -11.60 -3.92 1.04
CA LEU A 206 -10.65 -4.55 0.13
C LEU A 206 -11.06 -4.35 -1.34
N SER A 207 -12.36 -4.44 -1.65
CA SER A 207 -12.85 -4.24 -3.01
C SER A 207 -12.90 -2.77 -3.45
N GLN A 208 -13.12 -1.82 -2.53
CA GLN A 208 -13.02 -0.39 -2.87
C GLN A 208 -11.56 0.05 -3.05
N GLY A 209 -10.61 -0.71 -2.48
CA GLY A 209 -9.20 -0.41 -2.53
C GLY A 209 -8.85 0.81 -1.67
N THR A 210 -7.62 0.87 -1.19
CA THR A 210 -7.13 2.08 -0.51
C THR A 210 -7.19 3.25 -1.50
N ASN A 211 -8.16 4.16 -1.34
CA ASN A 211 -8.44 5.34 -2.16
C ASN A 211 -7.50 5.49 -3.39
N PRO A 212 -7.80 4.81 -4.52
CA PRO A 212 -6.89 4.70 -5.68
C PRO A 212 -6.50 6.05 -6.30
N ASN A 213 -7.18 7.12 -5.87
CA ASN A 213 -6.97 8.48 -6.29
C ASN A 213 -5.90 9.26 -5.52
N LYS A 214 -5.35 8.80 -4.38
CA LYS A 214 -4.36 9.63 -3.64
C LYS A 214 -3.10 9.93 -4.46
N GLY A 215 -2.53 8.92 -5.12
CA GLY A 215 -1.36 9.09 -5.99
C GLY A 215 -1.67 9.89 -7.26
N VAL A 216 -2.84 9.68 -7.85
CA VAL A 216 -3.30 10.42 -9.03
C VAL A 216 -3.56 11.89 -8.70
N LEU A 217 -4.17 12.17 -7.55
CA LEU A 217 -4.44 13.52 -7.06
C LEU A 217 -3.14 14.27 -6.78
N GLY A 218 -2.19 13.63 -6.07
CA GLY A 218 -0.86 14.19 -5.83
C GLY A 218 -0.10 14.49 -7.13
N PHE A 219 -0.17 13.58 -8.10
CA PHE A 219 0.39 13.81 -9.43
C PHE A 219 -0.20 15.06 -10.09
N TRP A 220 -1.53 15.21 -10.15
CA TRP A 220 -2.15 16.37 -10.79
C TRP A 220 -1.83 17.68 -10.09
N ILE A 221 -1.74 17.70 -8.75
CA ILE A 221 -1.31 18.89 -7.99
C ILE A 221 0.10 19.31 -8.41
N PHE A 222 1.05 18.38 -8.42
CA PHE A 222 2.43 18.64 -8.86
C PHE A 222 2.48 19.05 -10.34
N TRP A 223 1.69 18.40 -11.20
CA TRP A 223 1.65 18.65 -12.63
C TRP A 223 1.15 20.06 -12.97
N TRP A 224 0.14 20.57 -12.25
CA TRP A 224 -0.34 21.94 -12.40
C TRP A 224 0.71 22.97 -12.01
N VAL A 225 1.48 22.72 -10.95
CA VAL A 225 2.60 23.60 -10.55
C VAL A 225 3.66 23.66 -11.66
N LEU A 226 3.99 22.51 -12.26
CA LEU A 226 4.96 22.43 -13.36
C LEU A 226 4.49 23.20 -14.60
N ILE A 227 3.21 23.05 -14.98
CA ILE A 227 2.61 23.82 -16.09
C ILE A 227 2.69 25.33 -15.79
N ALA A 228 2.32 25.75 -14.58
CA ALA A 228 2.36 27.17 -14.20
C ALA A 228 3.78 27.74 -14.23
N ALA A 229 4.77 26.99 -13.76
CA ALA A 229 6.18 27.38 -13.80
C ALA A 229 6.70 27.52 -15.25
N LEU A 230 6.36 26.57 -16.12
CA LEU A 230 6.78 26.59 -17.52
C LEU A 230 6.15 27.77 -18.28
N LEU A 231 4.86 28.01 -18.10
CA LEU A 231 4.17 29.15 -18.71
C LEU A 231 4.76 30.49 -18.23
N SER A 232 5.07 30.60 -16.94
CA SER A 232 5.73 31.77 -16.36
C SER A 232 7.12 32.00 -16.93
N ALA A 233 7.91 30.94 -17.15
CA ALA A 233 9.22 31.02 -17.76
C ALA A 233 9.15 31.50 -19.22
N VAL A 234 8.19 30.99 -20.02
CA VAL A 234 7.99 31.43 -21.40
C VAL A 234 7.56 32.91 -21.45
N PHE A 235 6.67 33.33 -20.54
CA PHE A 235 6.24 34.72 -20.44
C PHE A 235 7.40 35.66 -20.07
N PHE A 236 8.18 35.29 -19.05
CA PHE A 236 9.34 36.06 -18.61
C PHE A 236 10.41 36.17 -19.70
N PHE A 237 10.72 35.07 -20.40
CA PHE A 237 11.71 35.06 -21.48
C PHE A 237 11.25 35.93 -22.67
N HIS A 238 9.96 35.90 -23.00
CA HIS A 238 9.40 36.78 -24.04
C HIS A 238 9.52 38.26 -23.66
N HIS A 239 9.15 38.62 -22.42
CA HIS A 239 9.25 39.99 -21.94
C HIS A 239 10.69 40.49 -21.89
N ARG A 240 11.62 39.63 -21.44
CA ARG A 240 13.06 39.90 -21.40
C ARG A 240 13.65 40.15 -22.79
N ILE A 241 13.32 39.32 -23.78
CA ILE A 241 13.76 39.49 -25.17
C ILE A 241 13.23 40.81 -25.76
N ARG A 242 11.95 41.13 -25.55
CA ARG A 242 11.37 42.39 -26.04
C ARG A 242 12.09 43.61 -25.44
N SER A 243 12.40 43.59 -24.14
CA SER A 243 13.14 44.67 -23.48
C SER A 243 14.59 44.87 -23.97
N PHE A 244 15.17 43.86 -24.63
CA PHE A 244 16.50 43.93 -25.24
C PHE A 244 16.47 44.40 -26.69
N ILE A 245 15.36 44.23 -27.41
CA ILE A 245 15.18 44.64 -28.81
C ILE A 245 14.73 46.12 -28.90
N GLU A 246 14.04 46.64 -27.88
CA GLU A 246 13.59 48.04 -27.82
C GLU A 246 14.64 49.01 -27.22
N LYS A 247 15.87 48.55 -26.95
CA LYS A 247 17.03 49.38 -26.58
C LYS A 247 18.00 49.46 -27.75
#